data_AF-A0A257NG03-F1
#
_entry.id   AF-A0A257NG03-F1
#
_cell.length_a   1.000
_cell.length_b   1.000
_cell.length_c   1.000
_cell.angle_alpha   90.00
_cell.angle_beta   90.00
_cell.angle_gamma   90.00
#
_symmetry.space_group_name_H-M   'P 1'
#
loop_
_entity.id
_entity.type
_entity.pdbx_description
1 polymer ?
#
loop_
_entity_poly.entity_id
_entity_poly.type
_entity_poly.pdbx_seq_one_letter_code
_entity_poly.pdbx_strand_id
1 'polypeptide(L)' 'MPAALCVELKALKLYIWAFRDQGAFHEAVTNEILNDIVNAIAPNFMRIRAEFNVRGGELVNLP' A
#
# COMPACT_ATOMS: atom_id res chain seq x y z
N MET A 1 6.56 9.39 10.50
CA MET A 1 6.42 10.85 10.62
C MET A 1 6.83 11.47 9.28
N PRO A 2 6.02 12.35 8.65
CA PRO A 2 6.40 12.98 7.38
C PRO A 2 7.61 13.90 7.60
N ALA A 3 8.52 13.95 6.63
CA ALA A 3 9.73 14.77 6.71
C ALA A 3 9.51 16.20 6.18
N ALA A 4 8.76 16.35 5.08
CA ALA A 4 8.39 17.66 4.49
C ALA A 4 7.17 17.59 3.54
N LEU A 5 6.96 16.44 2.88
CA LEU A 5 5.85 16.21 1.94
C LEU A 5 4.84 15.22 2.53
N CYS A 6 3.56 15.44 2.21
CA CYS A 6 2.45 14.55 2.56
C CYS A 6 1.76 14.08 1.28
N VAL A 7 1.32 12.81 1.27
CA VAL A 7 0.52 12.28 0.18
C VAL A 7 -0.87 12.88 0.21
N GLU A 8 -1.38 13.31 -0.94
CA GLU A 8 -2.74 13.81 -1.08
C GLU A 8 -3.75 12.65 -1.06
N LEU A 9 -4.84 12.80 -0.30
CA LEU A 9 -5.76 11.70 0.02
C LEU A 9 -6.54 11.19 -1.20
N LYS A 10 -6.96 12.08 -2.11
CA LYS A 10 -7.69 11.71 -3.33
C LYS A 10 -6.77 10.96 -4.31
N ALA A 11 -5.53 11.40 -4.48
CA ALA A 11 -4.52 10.73 -5.29
C ALA A 11 -4.21 9.34 -4.74
N LEU A 12 -4.03 9.21 -3.42
CA LEU A 12 -3.82 7.93 -2.74
C LEU A 12 -4.99 6.97 -2.98
N LYS A 13 -6.24 7.46 -2.87
CA LYS A 13 -7.43 6.64 -3.14
C LYS A 13 -7.47 6.12 -4.58
N LEU A 14 -7.18 6.98 -5.56
CA LEU A 14 -7.17 6.59 -6.98
C LEU A 14 -6.06 5.58 -7.28
N TYR A 15 -4.88 5.80 -6.69
CA TYR A 15 -3.75 4.89 -6.81
C TYR A 15 -4.09 3.50 -6.26
N ILE A 16 -4.64 3.40 -5.04
CA ILE A 16 -5.08 2.12 -4.46
C ILE A 16 -6.15 1.44 -5.34
N TRP A 17 -7.09 2.21 -5.91
CA TRP A 17 -8.12 1.69 -6.80
C TRP A 17 -7.56 1.08 -8.09
N ALA A 18 -6.41 1.53 -8.59
CA ALA A 18 -5.78 0.93 -9.77
C ALA A 18 -5.37 -0.54 -9.55
N PHE A 19 -5.11 -0.94 -8.30
CA PHE A 19 -4.76 -2.32 -7.94
C PHE A 19 -5.98 -3.21 -7.67
N ARG A 20 -7.21 -2.66 -7.71
CA ARG A 20 -8.44 -3.41 -7.40
C ARG A 20 -8.68 -4.58 -8.36
N ASP A 21 -8.40 -4.37 -9.64
CA ASP A 21 -8.65 -5.35 -10.70
C ASP A 21 -7.37 -6.13 -11.09
N GLN A 22 -6.22 -5.80 -10.48
CA GLN A 22 -5.00 -6.59 -10.62
C GLN A 22 -5.05 -7.75 -9.63
N GLY A 23 -5.26 -8.97 -10.13
CA GLY A 23 -5.09 -10.22 -9.38
C GLY A 23 -3.63 -10.54 -9.06
N ALA A 24 -2.87 -9.55 -8.58
CA ALA A 24 -1.49 -9.70 -8.17
C ALA A 24 -1.42 -10.17 -6.72
N PHE A 25 -0.43 -11.02 -6.42
CA PHE A 25 -0.17 -11.53 -5.07
C PHE A 25 -0.14 -10.37 -4.06
N HIS A 26 -0.94 -10.49 -2.99
CA HIS A 26 -1.17 -9.44 -1.99
C HIS A 26 0.12 -8.85 -1.38
N GLU A 27 1.18 -9.65 -1.28
CA GLU A 27 2.49 -9.22 -0.78
C GLU A 27 3.26 -8.33 -1.76
N ALA A 28 3.26 -8.67 -3.05
CA ALA A 28 3.95 -7.89 -4.07
C ALA A 28 3.35 -6.49 -4.20
N VAL A 29 2.01 -6.40 -4.19
CA VAL A 29 1.26 -5.13 -4.24
C VAL A 29 1.55 -4.26 -3.03
N THR A 30 1.62 -4.85 -1.83
CA THR A 30 1.87 -4.07 -0.61
C THR A 30 3.27 -3.47 -0.60
N ASN A 31 4.28 -4.23 -1.05
CA ASN A 31 5.65 -3.73 -1.18
C ASN A 31 5.79 -2.67 -2.28
N GLU A 32 5.09 -2.82 -3.40
CA GLU A 32 5.07 -1.83 -4.48
C GLU A 32 4.48 -0.50 -4.00
N ILE A 33 3.29 -0.54 -3.37
CA ILE A 33 2.65 0.64 -2.80
C ILE A 33 3.55 1.35 -1.78
N LEU A 34 4.22 0.59 -0.91
CA LEU A 34 5.14 1.15 0.07
C LEU A 34 6.32 1.85 -0.59
N ASN A 35 6.96 1.19 -1.57
CA ASN A 35 8.11 1.74 -2.28
C ASN A 35 7.74 3.01 -3.05
N ASP A 36 6.61 3.04 -3.73
CA ASP A 36 6.16 4.20 -4.50
C ASP A 36 5.90 5.41 -3.59
N ILE A 37 5.27 5.19 -2.44
CA ILE A 37 5.02 6.27 -1.50
C ILE A 37 6.32 6.74 -0.84
N VAL A 38 7.23 5.83 -0.48
CA VAL A 38 8.54 6.20 0.08
C VAL A 38 9.35 7.02 -0.93
N ASN A 39 9.36 6.63 -2.20
CA ASN A 39 10.04 7.38 -3.26
C ASN A 39 9.40 8.76 -3.49
N ALA A 40 8.07 8.87 -3.37
CA ALA A 40 7.35 10.11 -3.62
C ALA A 40 7.55 11.17 -2.52
N ILE A 41 7.62 10.76 -1.25
CA ILE A 41 7.61 11.72 -0.12
C ILE A 41 8.75 11.56 0.88
N ALA A 42 9.64 10.57 0.71
CA ALA A 42 10.80 10.29 1.57
C ALA A 42 10.48 10.44 3.08
N PRO A 43 9.53 9.65 3.62
CA PRO A 43 9.06 9.83 4.99
C PRO A 43 10.11 9.31 5.98
N ASN A 44 10.22 9.95 7.16
CA ASN A 44 11.11 9.45 8.23
C ASN A 44 10.65 8.10 8.80
N PHE A 45 9.34 7.82 8.71
CA PHE A 45 8.76 6.53 9.10
C PHE A 45 7.40 6.34 8.44
N MET A 46 7.17 5.17 7.86
CA MET A 46 5.93 4.76 7.22
C MET A 46 5.59 3.31 7.54
N ARG A 47 4.30 3.03 7.75
CA ARG A 47 3.76 1.69 7.92
C ARG A 47 2.45 1.59 7.16
N ILE A 48 2.32 0.55 6.33
CA ILE A 48 1.11 0.28 5.55
C ILE A 48 0.54 -1.05 6.01
N ARG A 49 -0.78 -1.10 6.21
CA ARG A 49 -1.52 -2.33 6.48
C ARG A 49 -2.55 -2.49 5.37
N ALA A 50 -2.42 -3.53 4.58
CA ALA A 50 -3.39 -3.87 3.56
C ALA A 50 -4.25 -5.04 4.06
N GLU A 51 -5.54 -4.79 4.25
CA GLU A 51 -6.51 -5.82 4.65
C GLU A 51 -7.26 -6.26 3.39
N PHE A 52 -6.82 -7.37 2.80
CA PHE A 52 -7.49 -7.96 1.65
C PHE A 52 -8.60 -8.88 2.14
N ASN A 53 -9.85 -8.56 1.81
CA ASN A 53 -10.98 -9.47 2.03
C ASN A 53 -10.87 -10.63 1.04
N VAL A 54 -10.15 -11.68 1.44
CA VAL A 54 -10.06 -12.96 0.73
C VAL A 54 -11.45 -13.57 0.59
N ARG A 55 -12.01 -13.57 -0.62
CA ARG A 55 -13.08 -14.51 -0.99
C ARG A 55 -12.43 -15.85 -1.33
N GLY A 56 -12.09 -16.62 -0.29
CA GLY A 56 -11.36 -17.89 -0.37
C GLY A 56 -10.12 -17.80 0.51
N GLY A 57 -10.26 -18.25 1.75
CA GLY A 57 -9.37 -17.88 2.86
C GLY A 57 -7.93 -18.29 2.68
N GLU A 58 -7.04 -17.37 3.03
CA GLU A 58 -5.80 -17.63 3.77
C GLU A 58 -5.29 -16.28 4.29
N LEU A 59 -5.37 -16.10 5.61
CA LEU A 59 -4.69 -15.02 6.34
C LEU A 59 -3.24 -15.45 6.52
N VAL A 60 -2.32 -14.94 5.70
CA VAL A 60 -0.88 -15.06 5.97
C VAL A 60 -0.50 -14.02 7.02
N ASN A 61 -0.23 -14.51 8.23
CA ASN A 61 0.38 -13.76 9.31
C ASN A 61 1.90 -13.87 9.12
N LEU A 62 2.56 -12.80 8.68
CA LEU A 62 4.02 -12.74 8.64
C LEU A 62 4.55 -12.45 10.06
N PRO A 63 5.57 -13.17 10.54
CA PRO A 63 6.17 -12.98 11.87
C PRO A 63 6.84 -11.62 12.05
#